data_AF-A0A843JQC8-F1
#
_entry.id   AF-A0A843JQC8-F1
#
_cell.length_a   1.000
_cell.length_b   1.000
_cell.length_c   1.000
_cell.angle_alpha   90.00
_cell.angle_beta   90.00
_cell.angle_gamma   90.00
#
_symmetry.space_group_name_H-M   'P 1'
#
loop_
_entity.id
_entity.type
_entity.pdbx_description
1 polymer ?
#
loop_
_entity_poly.entity_id
_entity_poly.type
_entity_poly.pdbx_seq_one_letter_code
_entity_poly.pdbx_strand_id
1 'polypeptide(L)' 'LTASDFDEFDYIIAMDDENIDNIRRILPRSAKCTVKLLLDYADGGIVDDPYFTLDFDKAYEDIEKGCRGLLDEIRKNLR' A
#
# COMPACT_ATOMS: atom_id res chain seq x y z
N LEU A 1 -1.27 4.54 11.93
CA LEU A 1 -1.38 5.74 11.09
C LEU A 1 -2.01 6.87 11.91
N THR A 2 -1.44 8.05 11.83
CA THR A 2 -1.89 9.29 12.47
C THR A 2 -2.17 10.34 11.41
N ALA A 3 -2.81 11.46 11.79
CA ALA A 3 -3.14 12.51 10.83
C ALA A 3 -1.90 13.16 10.18
N SER A 4 -0.77 13.24 10.89
CA SER A 4 0.48 13.83 10.37
C SER A 4 1.12 12.98 9.27
N ASP A 5 0.88 11.67 9.25
CA ASP A 5 1.45 10.78 8.24
C ASP A 5 0.97 11.16 6.82
N PHE A 6 -0.23 11.74 6.69
CA PHE A 6 -0.78 12.18 5.41
C PHE A 6 -0.11 13.41 4.80
N ASP A 7 0.61 14.18 5.63
CA ASP A 7 1.39 15.34 5.20
C ASP A 7 2.89 15.01 5.04
N GLU A 8 3.37 13.97 5.74
CA GLU A 8 4.78 13.57 5.75
C GLU A 8 5.15 12.64 4.59
N PHE A 9 4.25 11.76 4.18
CA PHE A 9 4.53 10.74 3.15
C PHE A 9 3.85 11.05 1.81
N ASP A 10 4.60 10.89 0.71
CA ASP A 10 4.03 10.98 -0.64
C ASP A 10 3.14 9.78 -0.98
N TYR A 11 3.43 8.61 -0.41
CA TYR A 11 2.73 7.34 -0.63
C TYR A 11 2.43 6.66 0.70
N ILE A 12 1.18 6.24 0.90
CA ILE A 12 0.74 5.36 1.98
C ILE A 12 0.18 4.10 1.32
N ILE A 13 0.84 2.98 1.55
CA ILE A 13 0.56 1.72 0.86
C ILE A 13 -0.09 0.73 1.82
N ALA A 14 -1.29 0.28 1.47
CA ALA A 14 -2.06 -0.70 2.22
C ALA A 14 -1.84 -2.12 1.68
N MET A 15 -1.96 -3.12 2.55
CA MET A 15 -1.81 -4.52 2.16
C MET A 15 -3.13 -5.14 1.70
N ASP A 16 -4.24 -4.74 2.31
CA ASP A 16 -5.57 -5.27 2.06
C ASP A 16 -6.67 -4.18 2.07
N ASP A 17 -7.90 -4.59 1.77
CA ASP A 17 -9.05 -3.68 1.73
C ASP A 17 -9.43 -3.14 3.12
N GLU A 18 -9.22 -3.92 4.19
CA GLU A 18 -9.52 -3.47 5.56
C GLU A 18 -8.58 -2.32 5.97
N ASN A 19 -7.31 -2.40 5.58
CA ASN A 19 -6.31 -1.37 5.75
C ASN A 19 -6.76 -0.10 5.01
N ILE A 20 -7.20 -0.21 3.75
CA ILE A 20 -7.71 0.91 2.98
C ILE A 20 -8.92 1.56 3.66
N ASP A 21 -9.88 0.78 4.13
CA ASP A 21 -11.07 1.30 4.79
C ASP A 21 -10.73 2.00 6.11
N ASN A 22 -9.80 1.45 6.88
CA ASN A 22 -9.30 2.08 8.10
C ASN A 22 -8.56 3.39 7.81
N ILE A 23 -7.74 3.44 6.76
CA ILE A 23 -7.06 4.67 6.33
C ILE A 23 -8.09 5.72 5.90
N ARG A 24 -9.09 5.35 5.08
CA ARG A 24 -10.14 6.27 4.60
C ARG A 24 -10.94 6.91 5.72
N ARG A 25 -11.12 6.24 6.86
CA ARG A 25 -11.81 6.81 8.03
C ARG A 25 -11.09 8.00 8.66
N ILE A 26 -9.77 8.06 8.50
CA ILE A 26 -8.93 9.12 9.09
C ILE A 26 -8.24 10.00 8.04
N LEU A 27 -8.40 9.69 6.74
CA LEU A 27 -7.83 10.45 5.63
C LEU A 27 -8.46 11.85 5.54
N PRO A 28 -7.69 12.93 5.76
CA PRO A 28 -8.21 14.28 5.61
C PRO A 28 -8.47 14.57 4.13
N ARG A 29 -9.53 15.32 3.82
CA ARG A 29 -9.87 15.71 2.44
C ARG A 29 -8.77 16.52 1.74
N SER A 30 -7.91 17.17 2.51
CA SER A 30 -6.78 17.95 2.03
C SER A 30 -5.50 17.14 1.82
N ALA A 31 -5.49 15.84 2.16
CA ALA A 31 -4.33 14.98 1.98
C ALA A 31 -3.88 15.00 0.52
N LYS A 32 -2.57 15.17 0.32
CA LYS A 32 -1.95 15.11 -1.01
C LYS A 32 -1.25 13.77 -1.27
N CYS A 33 -1.06 12.97 -0.23
CA CYS A 33 -0.45 11.65 -0.34
C CYS A 33 -1.30 10.71 -1.22
N THR A 34 -0.63 9.82 -1.95
CA THR A 34 -1.28 8.74 -2.68
C THR A 34 -1.56 7.58 -1.74
N VAL A 35 -2.83 7.16 -1.63
CA VAL A 35 -3.23 5.96 -0.87
C VAL A 35 -3.69 4.87 -1.84
N LYS A 36 -3.01 3.72 -1.85
CA LYS A 36 -3.29 2.59 -2.74
C LYS A 36 -2.95 1.24 -2.11
N LEU A 37 -3.46 0.15 -2.68
CA LEU A 37 -3.00 -1.19 -2.34
C LEU A 37 -1.61 -1.43 -2.92
N LEU A 38 -0.80 -2.26 -2.25
CA LEU A 38 0.54 -2.60 -2.72
C LEU A 38 0.48 -3.29 -4.10
N LEU A 39 -0.47 -4.21 -4.29
CA LEU A 39 -0.61 -4.94 -5.54
C LEU A 39 -1.25 -4.12 -6.67
N ASP A 40 -1.78 -2.91 -6.40
CA ASP A 40 -2.19 -1.98 -7.48
C ASP A 40 -1.01 -1.58 -8.38
N TYR A 41 0.22 -1.72 -7.89
CA TYR A 41 1.45 -1.50 -8.65
C TYR A 41 1.95 -2.76 -9.37
N ALA A 42 1.25 -3.88 -9.24
CA ALA A 42 1.56 -5.16 -9.87
C ALA A 42 0.36 -5.63 -10.72
N ASP A 43 -0.24 -6.77 -10.36
CA ASP A 43 -1.37 -7.40 -11.04
C ASP A 43 -2.72 -7.22 -10.33
N GLY A 44 -2.76 -6.37 -9.29
CA GLY A 44 -3.94 -6.09 -8.49
C GLY A 44 -4.23 -7.15 -7.43
N GLY A 45 -5.23 -6.88 -6.60
CA GLY A 45 -5.61 -7.73 -5.47
C GLY A 45 -5.05 -7.24 -4.14
N ILE A 46 -5.01 -8.14 -3.17
CA ILE A 46 -4.56 -7.88 -1.80
C ILE A 46 -3.44 -8.83 -1.41
N VAL A 47 -2.65 -8.45 -0.42
CA VAL A 47 -1.74 -9.35 0.28
C VAL A 47 -2.53 -10.00 1.41
N ASP A 48 -2.73 -11.32 1.34
CA ASP A 48 -3.38 -12.07 2.42
C ASP A 48 -2.53 -12.02 3.70
N ASP A 49 -3.16 -11.78 4.85
CA ASP A 49 -2.46 -11.68 6.13
C ASP A 49 -1.91 -13.06 6.56
N PRO A 50 -0.57 -13.24 6.61
CA PRO A 50 0.04 -14.51 6.96
C PRO A 50 -0.19 -14.92 8.41
N TYR A 51 -0.62 -14.00 9.29
CA TYR A 51 -1.03 -14.34 10.64
C TYR A 51 -2.25 -15.29 10.65
N PHE A 52 -3.16 -15.14 9.67
CA PHE A 52 -4.37 -15.95 9.57
C PHE A 52 -4.23 -17.10 8.57
N THR A 53 -3.58 -16.88 7.43
CA THR A 53 -3.40 -17.94 6.42
C THR A 53 -2.28 -18.93 6.76
N LEU A 54 -1.34 -18.50 7.61
CA LEU A 54 -0.07 -19.21 7.90
C LEU A 54 0.81 -19.42 6.66
N ASP A 55 0.53 -18.71 5.57
CA ASP A 55 1.28 -18.78 4.31
C ASP A 55 2.16 -17.54 4.13
N PHE A 56 3.32 -17.56 4.81
CA PHE A 56 4.29 -16.48 4.75
C PHE A 56 5.02 -16.40 3.41
N ASP A 57 5.16 -17.53 2.71
CA ASP A 57 5.83 -17.57 1.41
C ASP A 57 4.98 -16.84 0.37
N LYS A 58 3.65 -17.09 0.36
CA LYS A 58 2.74 -16.36 -0.52
C LYS A 58 2.71 -14.86 -0.22
N ALA A 59 2.61 -14.47 1.06
CA ALA A 59 2.64 -13.06 1.45
C ALA A 59 3.97 -12.39 1.03
N TYR A 60 5.10 -13.09 1.16
CA TYR A 60 6.40 -12.60 0.70
C TYR A 60 6.44 -12.38 -0.82
N GLU A 61 5.98 -13.35 -1.60
CA GLU A 61 5.94 -13.24 -3.07
C GLU A 61 5.10 -12.03 -3.52
N ASP A 62 3.93 -11.84 -2.93
CA ASP A 62 3.04 -10.72 -3.24
C ASP A 62 3.67 -9.37 -2.84
N ILE A 63 4.27 -9.29 -1.65
CA ILE A 63 4.97 -8.09 -1.19
C ILE A 63 6.17 -7.76 -2.08
N GLU A 64 7.00 -8.74 -2.43
CA GLU A 64 8.16 -8.52 -3.29
C GLU A 64 7.72 -7.98 -4.66
N LYS A 65 6.70 -8.60 -5.25
CA LYS A 65 6.17 -8.21 -6.55
C LYS A 65 5.62 -6.79 -6.53
N GLY A 66 4.80 -6.46 -5.54
CA GLY A 66 4.24 -5.11 -5.40
C GLY A 66 5.31 -4.05 -5.12
N CYS A 67 6.32 -4.35 -4.31
CA CYS A 67 7.44 -3.44 -4.05
C CYS A 67 8.25 -3.12 -5.32
N ARG A 68 8.47 -4.12 -6.19
CA ARG A 68 9.13 -3.89 -7.50
C ARG A 68 8.32 -2.95 -8.37
N GLY A 69 7.00 -3.17 -8.47
CA GLY A 69 6.09 -2.30 -9.21
C GLY A 69 6.06 -0.87 -8.68
N LEU A 70 5.96 -0.71 -7.35
CA LEU A 70 5.95 0.59 -6.69
C LEU A 70 7.26 1.36 -6.95
N LEU A 71 8.41 0.69 -6.85
CA LEU A 71 9.71 1.31 -7.12
C LEU A 71 9.81 1.83 -8.56
N ASP A 72 9.30 1.07 -9.53
CA ASP A 72 9.28 1.49 -10.94
C ASP A 72 8.35 2.69 -11.16
N GLU A 73 7.21 2.75 -10.48
CA GLU A 73 6.33 3.92 -10.50
C GLU A 73 7.03 5.17 -9.92
N ILE A 74 7.62 5.05 -8.74
CA ILE A 74 8.35 6.17 -8.09
C ILE A 74 9.45 6.69 -9.02
N ARG A 75 10.22 5.80 -9.65
CA ARG A 75 11.27 6.19 -10.60
C ARG A 75 10.75 6.91 -11.84
N LYS A 76 9.54 6.59 -12.31
CA LYS A 76 8.91 7.30 -13.44
C LYS A 76 8.48 8.70 -13.05
N ASN A 77 7.93 8.87 -11.83
CA ASN A 77 7.42 10.15 -11.34
C ASN A 77 8.51 11.11 -10.84
N LEU A 78 9.75 10.65 -10.67
CA LEU A 78 10.91 11.47 -10.31
C LEU A 78 11.61 12.13 -11.52
N ARG A 79 11.21 11.81 -12.76
CA ARG A 79 11.78 12.39 -13.99
C ARG A 79 11.03 13.64 -14.42
#